data_AF-A0A916DWH5-F1
#
_entry.id   AF-A0A916DWH5-F1
#
_cell.length_a   1.000
_cell.length_b   1.000
_cell.length_c   1.000
_cell.angle_alpha   90.00
_cell.angle_beta   90.00
_cell.angle_gamma   90.00
#
_symmetry.space_group_name_H-M   'P 1'
#
loop_
_entity.id
_entity.type
_entity.pdbx_description
1 polymer ?
#
loop_
_entity_poly.entity_id
_entity_poly.type
_entity_poly.pdbx_seq_one_letter_code
_entity_poly.pdbx_strand_id
1 'polypeptide(L)'
;MGKEKYIYNKHTLRYEKANVSFKQQLLRISGVVGCIAAYTALIFALSPNKSTSSQAKELADMKQKYEAMNYQLDIMSSALNNIHDRDDAIYRQVLEMEPTDQGIWNGGRGGSDKYADLRNLSDSELLIATSKKLEKLRHQLAVSAESQDAIIKQAQDKEKMLGAIPSIRPIRNLKKKIQHLSGFGYRTHPVFKTRKMHTGIDFGARKGTPIYATGDGKIVRVEYKKTGYGRNVVIDHGFGYQTLYGHMSKVECKVGQKVKRGEVIGLVGSTGTSTSPHVHYEVVYKGKKINPLPFCLDGLSTEEYKQFVSDATAENQAMSIE
;
A
#
# COMPACT_ATOMS: atom_id res chain seq x y z
N MET A 1 -40.97 65.10 -49.09
CA MET A 1 -41.71 65.92 -50.09
C MET A 1 -40.76 66.23 -51.24
N GLY A 2 -40.98 65.64 -52.42
CA GLY A 2 -40.08 65.80 -53.57
C GLY A 2 -40.25 67.17 -54.22
N LYS A 3 -39.14 67.87 -54.50
CA LYS A 3 -39.16 69.13 -55.26
C LYS A 3 -39.65 68.85 -56.68
N GLU A 4 -40.84 69.32 -57.02
CA GLU A 4 -41.42 69.15 -58.36
C GLU A 4 -40.64 70.02 -59.36
N LYS A 5 -40.02 69.40 -60.37
CA LYS A 5 -39.31 70.11 -61.44
C LYS A 5 -40.29 70.48 -62.55
N TYR A 6 -40.39 71.78 -62.84
CA TYR A 6 -41.14 72.31 -63.97
C TYR A 6 -40.16 72.66 -65.09
N ILE A 7 -40.51 72.33 -66.34
CA ILE A 7 -39.71 72.67 -67.53
C ILE A 7 -40.56 73.61 -68.38
N TYR A 8 -39.94 74.69 -68.88
CA TYR A 8 -40.61 75.67 -69.74
C TYR A 8 -40.79 75.09 -71.15
N ASN A 9 -42.04 74.89 -71.57
CA ASN A 9 -42.36 74.35 -72.88
C ASN A 9 -42.42 75.49 -73.90
N LYS A 10 -41.46 75.53 -74.84
CA LYS A 10 -41.32 76.60 -75.83
C LYS A 10 -42.48 76.69 -76.84
N HIS A 11 -43.32 75.66 -76.93
CA HIS A 11 -44.46 75.64 -77.86
C HIS A 11 -45.78 76.11 -77.22
N THR A 12 -45.96 75.90 -75.91
CA THR A 12 -47.17 76.31 -75.18
C THR A 12 -46.96 77.56 -74.32
N LEU A 13 -45.72 78.08 -74.26
CA LEU A 13 -45.30 79.26 -73.47
C LEU A 13 -45.68 79.17 -71.98
N ARG A 14 -45.83 77.95 -71.45
CA ARG A 14 -46.20 77.68 -70.05
C ARG A 14 -45.21 76.72 -69.40
N TYR A 15 -45.10 76.84 -68.08
CA TYR A 15 -44.32 75.90 -67.27
C TYR A 15 -45.16 74.64 -67.05
N GLU A 16 -44.72 73.52 -67.64
CA GLU A 16 -45.39 72.23 -67.51
C GLU A 16 -44.61 71.35 -66.52
N LYS A 17 -45.36 70.55 -65.75
CA LYS A 17 -44.79 69.60 -64.80
C LYS A 17 -44.00 68.54 -65.58
N ALA A 18 -42.73 68.33 -65.25
CA ALA A 18 -41.91 67.35 -65.94
C ALA A 18 -42.40 65.92 -65.63
N ASN A 19 -43.29 65.38 -66.46
CA ASN A 19 -43.72 63.99 -66.39
C ASN A 19 -42.57 63.10 -66.89
N VAL A 20 -41.83 62.51 -65.95
CA VAL A 20 -40.84 61.48 -66.28
C VAL A 20 -41.56 60.26 -66.87
N SER A 21 -41.15 59.85 -68.07
CA SER A 21 -41.69 58.66 -68.75
C SER A 21 -41.46 57.40 -67.90
N PHE A 22 -42.43 56.47 -67.88
CA PHE A 22 -42.34 55.21 -67.13
C PHE A 22 -41.04 54.45 -67.40
N LYS A 23 -40.56 54.44 -68.66
CA LYS A 23 -39.26 53.84 -69.04
C LYS A 23 -38.07 54.51 -68.33
N GLN A 24 -38.10 55.82 -68.12
CA GLN A 24 -37.02 56.56 -67.43
C GLN A 24 -37.05 56.36 -65.91
N GLN A 25 -38.23 56.20 -65.30
CA GLN A 25 -38.34 55.80 -63.90
C GLN A 25 -37.79 54.38 -63.69
N LEU A 26 -38.12 53.44 -64.58
CA LEU A 26 -37.63 52.07 -64.52
C LEU A 26 -36.11 51.97 -64.66
N LEU A 27 -35.53 52.75 -65.58
CA LEU A 27 -34.07 52.85 -65.76
C LEU A 27 -33.34 53.44 -64.55
N ARG A 28 -33.96 54.40 -63.85
CA ARG A 28 -33.39 54.95 -62.62
C ARG A 28 -33.45 53.95 -61.46
N ILE A 29 -34.55 53.21 -61.34
CA ILE A 29 -34.71 52.18 -60.30
C ILE A 29 -33.73 51.03 -60.55
N SER A 30 -33.61 50.54 -61.79
CA SER A 30 -32.65 49.46 -62.11
C SER A 30 -31.20 49.87 -61.87
N GLY A 31 -30.84 51.13 -62.17
CA GLY A 31 -29.52 51.67 -61.85
C GLY A 31 -29.24 51.68 -60.34
N VAL A 32 -30.19 52.13 -59.52
CA VAL A 32 -30.06 52.15 -58.05
C VAL A 32 -29.97 50.73 -57.48
N VAL A 33 -30.81 49.80 -57.97
CA VAL A 33 -30.78 48.39 -57.55
C VAL A 33 -29.45 47.74 -57.93
N GLY A 34 -28.92 48.02 -59.13
CA GLY A 34 -27.61 47.54 -59.57
C GLY A 34 -26.47 48.06 -58.69
N CYS A 35 -26.50 49.34 -58.31
CA CYS A 35 -25.51 49.91 -57.39
C CYS A 35 -25.58 49.29 -56.00
N ILE A 36 -26.78 49.05 -55.46
CA ILE A 36 -26.96 48.38 -54.17
C ILE A 36 -26.42 46.95 -54.23
N ALA A 37 -26.77 46.20 -55.28
CA ALA A 37 -26.28 44.83 -55.47
C ALA A 37 -24.75 44.77 -55.58
N ALA A 38 -24.15 45.67 -56.36
CA ALA A 38 -22.69 45.77 -56.50
C ALA A 38 -22.02 46.15 -55.17
N TYR A 39 -22.62 47.07 -54.40
CA TYR A 39 -22.13 47.45 -53.07
C TYR A 39 -22.21 46.29 -52.07
N THR A 40 -23.32 45.54 -52.06
CA THR A 40 -23.45 44.35 -51.20
C THR A 40 -22.49 43.23 -51.60
N ALA A 41 -22.27 43.02 -52.90
CA ALA A 41 -21.31 42.03 -53.39
C ALA A 41 -19.87 42.44 -53.07
N LEU A 42 -19.56 43.74 -53.16
CA LEU A 42 -18.26 44.30 -52.78
C LEU A 42 -18.03 44.16 -51.27
N ILE A 43 -19.03 44.44 -50.42
CA ILE A 43 -18.95 44.20 -48.98
C ILE A 43 -18.75 42.72 -48.70
N PHE A 44 -19.48 41.82 -49.35
CA PHE A 44 -19.32 40.38 -49.15
C PHE A 44 -17.94 39.86 -49.60
N ALA A 45 -17.40 40.41 -50.71
CA ALA A 45 -16.09 40.04 -51.24
C ALA A 45 -14.90 40.66 -50.47
N LEU A 46 -15.06 41.88 -49.95
CA LEU A 46 -14.06 42.57 -49.13
C LEU A 46 -14.16 42.23 -47.65
N SER A 47 -15.30 41.69 -47.19
CA SER A 47 -15.45 41.19 -45.83
C SER A 47 -14.49 40.01 -45.70
N PRO A 48 -13.41 40.15 -44.92
CA PRO A 48 -12.42 39.10 -44.83
C PRO A 48 -13.13 37.88 -44.26
N ASN A 49 -13.08 36.74 -44.97
CA ASN A 49 -13.51 35.44 -44.46
C ASN A 49 -12.53 34.95 -43.36
N LYS A 50 -12.11 35.87 -42.48
CA LYS A 50 -11.22 35.69 -41.33
C LYS A 50 -11.83 34.77 -40.29
N SER A 51 -13.16 34.66 -40.26
CA SER A 51 -13.91 33.82 -39.32
C SER A 51 -13.61 32.33 -39.53
N THR A 52 -13.77 31.81 -40.74
CA THR A 52 -13.73 30.35 -40.99
C THR A 52 -12.33 29.77 -40.92
N SER A 53 -11.32 30.50 -41.42
CA SER A 53 -9.93 30.00 -41.40
C SER A 53 -9.29 30.05 -39.99
N SER A 54 -9.61 31.06 -39.18
CA SER A 54 -9.12 31.13 -37.79
C SER A 54 -9.80 30.12 -36.88
N GLN A 55 -11.13 29.97 -36.98
CA GLN A 55 -11.90 28.95 -36.24
C GLN A 55 -11.47 27.52 -36.61
N ALA A 56 -11.19 27.25 -37.89
CA ALA A 56 -10.68 25.95 -38.31
C ALA A 56 -9.30 25.64 -37.71
N LYS A 57 -8.43 26.66 -37.59
CA LYS A 57 -7.12 26.52 -36.95
C LYS A 57 -7.24 26.30 -35.44
N GLU A 58 -8.09 27.05 -34.75
CA GLU A 58 -8.36 26.85 -33.32
C GLU A 58 -8.94 25.46 -33.03
N LEU A 59 -9.85 24.97 -33.88
CA LEU A 59 -10.38 23.62 -33.76
C LEU A 59 -9.30 22.55 -33.95
N ALA A 60 -8.39 22.74 -34.91
CA ALA A 60 -7.25 21.83 -35.14
C ALA A 60 -6.30 21.81 -33.94
N ASP A 61 -5.95 22.98 -33.39
CA ASP A 61 -5.10 23.10 -32.19
C ASP A 61 -5.75 22.44 -30.97
N MET A 62 -7.07 22.60 -30.79
CA MET A 62 -7.79 21.95 -29.69
C MET A 62 -7.86 20.43 -29.85
N LYS A 63 -8.06 19.92 -31.07
CA LYS A 63 -8.01 18.48 -31.35
C LYS A 63 -6.64 17.89 -31.03
N GLN A 64 -5.56 18.56 -31.43
CA GLN A 64 -4.20 18.11 -31.11
C GLN A 64 -3.94 18.06 -29.60
N LYS A 65 -4.38 19.08 -28.85
CA LYS A 65 -4.27 19.09 -27.38
C LYS A 65 -5.04 17.95 -26.75
N TYR A 66 -6.22 17.64 -27.28
CA TYR A 66 -7.06 16.56 -26.79
C TYR A 66 -6.42 15.19 -27.03
N GLU A 67 -5.85 14.96 -28.21
CA GLU A 67 -5.10 13.73 -28.53
C GLU A 67 -3.89 13.56 -27.60
N ALA A 68 -3.13 14.63 -27.38
CA ALA A 68 -2.01 14.62 -26.44
C ALA A 68 -2.47 14.29 -25.01
N MET A 69 -3.58 14.86 -24.55
CA MET A 69 -4.15 14.56 -23.24
C MET A 69 -4.61 13.09 -23.14
N ASN A 70 -5.26 12.56 -24.17
CA ASN A 70 -5.68 11.16 -24.22
C ASN A 70 -4.50 10.20 -24.15
N TYR A 71 -3.40 10.53 -24.82
CA TYR A 71 -2.15 9.79 -24.77
C TYR A 71 -1.54 9.80 -23.36
N GLN A 72 -1.58 10.95 -22.66
CA GLN A 72 -1.16 11.00 -21.24
C GLN A 72 -2.04 10.12 -20.35
N LEU A 73 -3.36 10.07 -20.58
CA LEU A 73 -4.26 9.16 -19.88
C LEU A 73 -3.93 7.68 -20.14
N ASP A 74 -3.47 7.32 -21.34
CA ASP A 74 -2.99 5.96 -21.64
C ASP A 74 -1.73 5.61 -20.85
N ILE A 75 -0.76 6.53 -20.80
CA ILE A 75 0.47 6.34 -20.02
C ILE A 75 0.12 6.16 -18.55
N MET A 76 -0.73 7.03 -17.99
CA MET A 76 -1.15 6.93 -16.59
C MET A 76 -1.89 5.62 -16.30
N SER A 77 -2.81 5.22 -17.18
CA SER A 77 -3.52 3.93 -17.06
C SER A 77 -2.55 2.75 -17.12
N SER A 78 -1.56 2.79 -18.01
CA SER A 78 -0.56 1.72 -18.15
C SER A 78 0.35 1.65 -16.93
N ALA A 79 0.81 2.80 -16.42
CA ALA A 79 1.60 2.87 -15.20
C ALA A 79 0.82 2.32 -14.00
N LEU A 80 -0.46 2.67 -13.89
CA LEU A 80 -1.33 2.22 -12.80
C LEU A 80 -1.61 0.72 -12.86
N ASN A 81 -1.83 0.15 -14.05
CA ASN A 81 -1.94 -1.30 -14.22
C ASN A 81 -0.63 -2.02 -13.84
N ASN A 82 0.54 -1.49 -14.24
CA ASN A 82 1.83 -2.07 -13.84
C ASN A 82 2.05 -2.04 -12.32
N ILE A 83 1.58 -1.00 -11.63
CA ILE A 83 1.63 -0.93 -10.16
C ILE A 83 0.73 -2.01 -9.57
N HIS A 84 -0.52 -2.11 -10.04
CA HIS A 84 -1.45 -3.12 -9.60
C HIS A 84 -0.93 -4.55 -9.80
N ASP A 85 -0.36 -4.85 -10.97
CA ASP A 85 0.22 -6.16 -11.27
C ASP A 85 1.38 -6.49 -10.33
N ARG A 86 2.22 -5.51 -9.97
CA ARG A 86 3.30 -5.69 -8.99
C ARG A 86 2.77 -5.86 -7.58
N ASP A 87 1.72 -5.13 -7.21
CA ASP A 87 1.08 -5.24 -5.91
C ASP A 87 0.54 -6.66 -5.70
N ASP A 88 -0.18 -7.20 -6.69
CA ASP A 88 -0.76 -8.54 -6.62
C ASP A 88 0.33 -9.64 -6.73
N ALA A 89 1.27 -9.51 -7.67
CA ALA A 89 2.26 -10.57 -7.92
C ALA A 89 3.42 -10.61 -6.91
N ILE A 90 3.77 -9.48 -6.28
CA ILE A 90 4.93 -9.40 -5.39
C ILE A 90 4.48 -9.12 -3.96
N TYR A 91 3.91 -7.95 -3.70
CA TYR A 91 3.70 -7.50 -2.33
C TYR A 91 2.66 -8.35 -1.61
N ARG A 92 1.51 -8.58 -2.23
CA ARG A 92 0.43 -9.39 -1.65
C ARG A 92 0.85 -10.85 -1.50
N GLN A 93 1.56 -11.42 -2.48
CA GLN A 93 2.08 -12.78 -2.37
C GLN A 93 3.07 -12.93 -1.21
N VAL A 94 4.05 -12.02 -1.07
CA VAL A 94 5.05 -12.06 0.02
C VAL A 94 4.40 -11.84 1.38
N LEU A 95 3.37 -11.00 1.46
CA LEU A 95 2.64 -10.69 2.68
C LEU A 95 1.48 -11.64 2.98
N GLU A 96 1.31 -12.69 2.16
CA GLU A 96 0.22 -13.68 2.26
C GLU A 96 -1.17 -13.03 2.26
N MET A 97 -1.36 -12.00 1.43
CA MET A 97 -2.63 -11.29 1.23
C MET A 97 -3.35 -11.83 -0.01
N GLU A 98 -4.68 -11.79 0.01
CA GLU A 98 -5.48 -12.10 -1.17
C GLU A 98 -5.21 -11.07 -2.29
N PRO A 99 -5.21 -11.48 -3.57
CA PRO A 99 -5.08 -10.57 -4.70
C PRO A 99 -6.30 -9.64 -4.78
N THR A 100 -6.12 -8.51 -5.46
CA THR A 100 -7.20 -7.55 -5.65
C THR A 100 -8.25 -8.09 -6.62
N ASP A 101 -9.53 -8.04 -6.23
CA ASP A 101 -10.63 -8.51 -7.09
C ASP A 101 -10.70 -7.69 -8.39
N GLN A 102 -10.73 -8.39 -9.53
CA GLN A 102 -10.73 -7.75 -10.86
C GLN A 102 -12.02 -6.99 -11.19
N GLY A 103 -13.15 -7.39 -10.60
CA GLY A 103 -14.41 -6.66 -10.69
C GLY A 103 -14.36 -5.34 -9.92
N ILE A 104 -13.76 -5.35 -8.73
CA ILE A 104 -13.48 -4.12 -7.96
C ILE A 104 -12.51 -3.25 -8.73
N TRP A 105 -11.41 -3.80 -9.25
CA TRP A 105 -10.40 -3.06 -10.01
C TRP A 105 -10.99 -2.32 -11.22
N ASN A 106 -11.82 -3.01 -12.02
CA ASN A 106 -12.35 -2.44 -13.24
C ASN A 106 -13.47 -1.43 -13.04
N GLY A 107 -14.05 -1.34 -11.84
CA GLY A 107 -15.20 -0.48 -11.52
C GLY A 107 -16.44 -0.96 -12.28
N GLY A 108 -17.34 -1.66 -11.58
CA GLY A 108 -18.55 -2.23 -12.18
C GLY A 108 -19.35 -1.23 -13.02
N ARG A 109 -19.95 -1.69 -14.12
CA ARG A 109 -20.78 -0.87 -15.03
C ARG A 109 -22.24 -0.83 -14.54
N GLY A 110 -22.49 -0.28 -13.35
CA GLY A 110 -23.84 -0.13 -12.81
C GLY A 110 -24.24 1.33 -12.67
N GLY A 111 -25.27 1.78 -13.40
CA GLY A 111 -25.82 3.13 -13.24
C GLY A 111 -26.62 3.65 -14.44
N SER A 112 -27.38 4.71 -14.21
CA SER A 112 -28.02 5.52 -15.24
C SER A 112 -26.98 6.11 -16.20
N ASP A 113 -27.41 6.47 -17.41
CA ASP A 113 -26.54 7.01 -18.46
C ASP A 113 -25.92 8.37 -18.06
N LYS A 114 -24.70 8.33 -17.49
CA LYS A 114 -23.97 9.51 -17.00
C LYS A 114 -23.56 10.49 -18.09
N TYR A 115 -23.69 10.11 -19.37
CA TYR A 115 -23.18 10.90 -20.48
C TYR A 115 -24.29 11.36 -21.44
N ALA A 116 -25.55 11.36 -21.00
CA ALA A 116 -26.69 11.81 -21.79
C ALA A 116 -26.49 13.23 -22.34
N ASP A 117 -25.97 14.14 -21.52
CA ASP A 117 -25.73 15.55 -21.88
C ASP A 117 -24.65 15.71 -22.95
N LEU A 118 -23.69 14.79 -23.03
CA LEU A 118 -22.58 14.85 -23.97
C LEU A 118 -22.97 14.39 -25.38
N ARG A 119 -24.08 13.64 -25.54
CA ARG A 119 -24.54 13.13 -26.85
C ARG A 119 -25.03 14.21 -27.81
N ASN A 120 -25.46 15.34 -27.28
CA ASN A 120 -25.98 16.46 -28.08
C ASN A 120 -24.87 17.32 -28.69
N LEU A 121 -23.60 17.00 -28.45
CA LEU A 121 -22.43 17.72 -28.97
C LEU A 121 -21.93 17.10 -30.28
N SER A 122 -21.32 17.93 -31.14
CA SER A 122 -20.81 17.52 -32.45
C SER A 122 -19.71 16.47 -32.39
N ASP A 123 -18.86 16.49 -31.35
CA ASP A 123 -17.77 15.53 -31.10
C ASP A 123 -18.07 14.62 -29.87
N SER A 124 -19.35 14.25 -29.71
CA SER A 124 -19.86 13.54 -28.53
C SER A 124 -19.14 12.22 -28.25
N GLU A 125 -18.81 11.43 -29.27
CA GLU A 125 -18.19 10.10 -29.10
C GLU A 125 -16.82 10.19 -28.39
N LEU A 126 -15.98 11.12 -28.84
CA LEU A 126 -14.64 11.31 -28.31
C LEU A 126 -14.67 11.81 -26.86
N LEU A 127 -15.56 12.76 -26.55
CA LEU A 127 -15.77 13.29 -25.20
C LEU A 127 -16.29 12.21 -24.23
N ILE A 128 -17.23 11.39 -24.70
CA ILE A 128 -17.77 10.27 -23.91
C ILE A 128 -16.67 9.24 -23.63
N ALA A 129 -15.88 8.87 -24.65
CA ALA A 129 -14.79 7.90 -24.50
C ALA A 129 -13.72 8.35 -23.49
N THR A 130 -13.27 9.60 -23.60
CA THR A 130 -12.29 10.16 -22.66
C THR A 130 -12.86 10.33 -21.25
N SER A 131 -14.12 10.75 -21.12
CA SER A 131 -14.77 10.87 -19.81
C SER A 131 -14.87 9.51 -19.12
N LYS A 132 -15.25 8.45 -19.86
CA LYS A 132 -15.25 7.06 -19.36
C LYS A 132 -13.85 6.61 -18.92
N LYS A 133 -12.84 6.93 -19.71
CA LYS A 133 -11.44 6.58 -19.41
C LYS A 133 -10.94 7.29 -18.15
N LEU A 134 -11.23 8.58 -18.02
CA LEU A 134 -10.89 9.37 -16.83
C LEU A 134 -11.59 8.84 -15.58
N GLU A 135 -12.88 8.49 -15.68
CA GLU A 135 -13.63 7.91 -14.57
C GLU A 135 -13.06 6.56 -14.14
N LYS A 136 -12.74 5.68 -15.10
CA LYS A 136 -12.07 4.40 -14.84
C LYS A 136 -10.71 4.62 -14.16
N LEU A 137 -9.90 5.53 -14.68
CA LEU A 137 -8.58 5.83 -14.13
C LEU A 137 -8.69 6.37 -12.70
N ARG A 138 -9.65 7.26 -12.43
CA ARG A 138 -9.90 7.81 -11.09
C ARG A 138 -10.31 6.71 -10.11
N HIS A 139 -11.17 5.79 -10.54
CA HIS A 139 -11.58 4.64 -9.73
C HIS A 139 -10.40 3.72 -9.41
N GLN A 140 -9.64 3.31 -10.42
CA GLN A 140 -8.44 2.48 -10.25
C GLN A 140 -7.41 3.15 -9.33
N LEU A 141 -7.24 4.47 -9.43
CA LEU A 141 -6.32 5.22 -8.57
C LEU A 141 -6.78 5.19 -7.11
N ALA A 142 -8.08 5.35 -6.86
CA ALA A 142 -8.63 5.25 -5.50
C ALA A 142 -8.44 3.83 -4.92
N VAL A 143 -8.76 2.79 -5.69
CA VAL A 143 -8.53 1.39 -5.28
C VAL A 143 -7.05 1.11 -5.02
N SER A 144 -6.15 1.62 -5.86
CA SER A 144 -4.70 1.45 -5.68
C SER A 144 -4.20 2.14 -4.41
N ALA A 145 -4.68 3.35 -4.11
CA ALA A 145 -4.32 4.05 -2.87
C ALA A 145 -4.74 3.26 -1.62
N GLU A 146 -5.99 2.77 -1.58
CA GLU A 146 -6.48 1.93 -0.47
C GLU A 146 -5.70 0.61 -0.36
N SER A 147 -5.37 -0.01 -1.50
CA SER A 147 -4.55 -1.22 -1.56
C SER A 147 -3.16 -1.00 -0.97
N GLN A 148 -2.49 0.10 -1.32
CA GLN A 148 -1.16 0.42 -0.80
C GLN A 148 -1.16 0.64 0.71
N ASP A 149 -2.15 1.37 1.24
CA ASP A 149 -2.29 1.55 2.69
C ASP A 149 -2.48 0.21 3.42
N ALA A 150 -3.27 -0.71 2.84
CA ALA A 150 -3.44 -2.05 3.38
C ALA A 150 -2.15 -2.87 3.36
N ILE A 151 -1.39 -2.83 2.26
CA ILE A 151 -0.10 -3.50 2.10
C ILE A 151 0.90 -2.99 3.14
N ILE A 152 1.02 -1.67 3.30
CA ILE A 152 1.94 -1.05 4.28
C ILE A 152 1.59 -1.49 5.70
N LYS A 153 0.30 -1.46 6.05
CA LYS A 153 -0.16 -1.91 7.37
C LYS A 153 0.17 -3.39 7.61
N GLN A 154 -0.11 -4.25 6.63
CA GLN A 154 0.19 -5.68 6.73
C GLN A 154 1.70 -5.93 6.85
N ALA A 155 2.52 -5.20 6.10
CA ALA A 155 3.97 -5.29 6.19
C ALA A 155 4.49 -4.92 7.59
N GLN A 156 3.97 -3.84 8.18
CA GLN A 156 4.33 -3.44 9.54
C GLN A 156 3.90 -4.47 10.59
N ASP A 157 2.73 -5.08 10.43
CA ASP A 157 2.24 -6.08 11.38
C ASP A 157 3.01 -7.41 11.23
N LYS A 158 3.37 -7.81 10.00
CA LYS A 158 4.26 -8.95 9.75
C LYS A 158 5.67 -8.70 10.32
N GLU A 159 6.21 -7.50 10.18
CA GLU A 159 7.50 -7.12 10.77
C GLU A 159 7.48 -7.26 12.30
N LYS A 160 6.45 -6.72 12.97
CA LYS A 160 6.26 -6.88 14.42
C LYS A 160 6.14 -8.35 14.82
N MET A 161 5.39 -9.14 14.04
CA MET A 161 5.26 -10.58 14.26
C MET A 161 6.61 -11.29 14.16
N LEU A 162 7.40 -11.00 13.13
CA LEU A 162 8.73 -11.59 12.94
C LEU A 162 9.73 -11.20 14.04
N GLY A 163 9.62 -9.97 14.58
CA GLY A 163 10.39 -9.54 15.74
C GLY A 163 9.96 -10.25 17.03
N ALA A 164 8.66 -10.51 17.18
CA ALA A 164 8.07 -11.18 18.35
C ALA A 164 8.37 -12.69 18.41
N ILE A 165 8.51 -13.37 17.28
CA ILE A 165 8.80 -14.81 17.26
C ILE A 165 10.15 -15.06 17.95
N PRO A 166 10.20 -15.87 19.03
CA PRO A 166 11.45 -16.25 19.66
C PRO A 166 12.33 -16.96 18.65
N SER A 167 13.53 -16.48 18.35
CA SER A 167 14.34 -17.03 17.24
C SER A 167 15.83 -17.17 17.53
N ILE A 168 16.23 -16.92 18.78
CA ILE A 168 17.62 -17.04 19.23
C ILE A 168 17.68 -17.86 20.52
N ARG A 169 18.85 -18.46 20.80
CA ARG A 169 19.12 -19.05 22.12
C ARG A 169 19.15 -17.96 23.21
N PRO A 170 18.69 -18.27 24.43
CA PRO A 170 18.73 -17.33 25.57
C PRO A 170 20.14 -17.08 26.10
N ILE A 171 21.14 -17.89 25.71
CA ILE A 171 22.55 -17.71 26.07
C ILE A 171 23.38 -17.65 24.79
N ARG A 172 24.20 -16.61 24.65
CA ARG A 172 25.11 -16.39 23.51
C ARG A 172 26.56 -16.75 23.89
N ASN A 173 27.37 -17.12 22.90
CA ASN A 173 28.81 -17.40 23.03
C ASN A 173 29.16 -18.51 24.05
N LEU A 174 28.54 -19.67 23.91
CA LEU A 174 28.96 -20.88 24.63
C LEU A 174 30.34 -21.31 24.10
N LYS A 175 31.42 -20.87 24.78
CA LYS A 175 32.83 -21.12 24.41
C LYS A 175 33.26 -22.60 24.51
N LYS A 176 32.38 -23.48 24.94
CA LYS A 176 32.61 -24.93 24.96
C LYS A 176 31.39 -25.59 24.35
N LYS A 177 31.63 -26.73 23.69
CA LYS A 177 30.62 -27.70 23.24
C LYS A 177 29.42 -27.68 24.18
N ILE A 178 28.22 -27.80 23.62
CA ILE A 178 26.93 -27.93 24.29
C ILE A 178 26.99 -29.13 25.26
N GLN A 179 27.72 -28.99 26.37
CA GLN A 179 28.14 -30.13 27.19
C GLN A 179 27.06 -30.52 28.19
N HIS A 180 26.05 -29.67 28.38
CA HIS A 180 24.97 -29.93 29.32
C HIS A 180 23.69 -29.22 28.85
N LEU A 181 23.03 -29.80 27.84
CA LEU A 181 21.75 -29.33 27.33
C LEU A 181 20.69 -30.39 27.65
N SER A 182 19.73 -30.06 28.51
CA SER A 182 18.62 -30.98 28.80
C SER A 182 17.40 -30.59 27.98
N GLY A 183 16.96 -31.46 27.07
CA GLY A 183 15.87 -31.19 26.14
C GLY A 183 14.46 -31.26 26.73
N PHE A 184 13.50 -30.88 25.90
CA PHE A 184 12.06 -30.96 26.19
C PHE A 184 11.56 -32.40 26.10
N GLY A 185 10.82 -32.87 27.12
CA GLY A 185 10.28 -34.23 27.13
C GLY A 185 10.23 -34.88 28.51
N TYR A 186 9.79 -36.14 28.57
CA TYR A 186 9.74 -36.89 29.82
C TYR A 186 11.13 -37.37 30.23
N ARG A 187 11.57 -36.96 31.43
CA ARG A 187 12.84 -37.37 32.03
C ARG A 187 12.74 -37.65 33.52
N THR A 188 13.73 -38.33 34.08
CA THR A 188 13.87 -38.50 35.54
C THR A 188 14.26 -37.16 36.16
N HIS A 189 13.41 -36.62 37.04
CA HIS A 189 13.65 -35.34 37.71
C HIS A 189 14.87 -35.45 38.65
N PRO A 190 15.81 -34.48 38.66
CA PRO A 190 17.08 -34.63 39.38
C PRO A 190 16.89 -34.71 40.91
N VAL A 191 15.94 -33.93 41.43
CA VAL A 191 15.64 -33.84 42.88
C VAL A 191 14.69 -34.95 43.32
N PHE A 192 13.51 -35.07 42.69
CA PHE A 192 12.49 -36.05 43.10
C PHE A 192 12.73 -37.48 42.63
N LYS A 193 13.69 -37.71 41.71
CA LYS A 193 14.01 -39.03 41.12
C LYS A 193 12.82 -39.77 40.48
N THR A 194 11.77 -39.04 40.10
CA THR A 194 10.58 -39.57 39.40
C THR A 194 10.54 -39.11 37.94
N ARG A 195 9.88 -39.87 37.07
CA ARG A 195 9.68 -39.48 35.67
C ARG A 195 8.70 -38.31 35.60
N LYS A 196 9.16 -37.15 35.12
CA LYS A 196 8.39 -35.91 35.02
C LYS A 196 8.61 -35.26 33.65
N MET A 197 7.57 -34.61 33.15
CA MET A 197 7.66 -33.80 31.93
C MET A 197 8.54 -32.58 32.18
N HIS A 198 9.61 -32.46 31.41
CA HIS A 198 10.41 -31.26 31.32
C HIS A 198 9.84 -30.36 30.22
N THR A 199 9.34 -29.20 30.63
CA THR A 199 8.52 -28.33 29.80
C THR A 199 9.31 -27.24 29.06
N GLY A 200 10.64 -27.38 29.01
CA GLY A 200 11.54 -26.43 28.39
C GLY A 200 12.87 -27.08 27.99
N ILE A 201 13.88 -26.26 27.75
CA ILE A 201 15.27 -26.66 27.54
C ILE A 201 16.14 -25.99 28.60
N ASP A 202 17.04 -26.77 29.19
CA ASP A 202 18.02 -26.26 30.16
C ASP A 202 19.33 -26.00 29.45
N PHE A 203 19.82 -24.75 29.50
CA PHE A 203 21.14 -24.39 28.98
C PHE A 203 22.12 -24.24 30.14
N GLY A 204 23.02 -25.20 30.30
CA GLY A 204 24.12 -25.14 31.26
C GLY A 204 25.07 -23.98 30.99
N ALA A 205 25.31 -23.15 32.00
CA ALA A 205 26.23 -22.01 31.89
C ALA A 205 26.73 -21.57 33.26
N ARG A 206 27.88 -20.87 33.29
CA ARG A 206 28.44 -20.36 34.54
C ARG A 206 27.47 -19.35 35.18
N LYS A 207 27.38 -19.36 36.51
CA LYS A 207 26.64 -18.34 37.26
C LYS A 207 27.15 -16.95 36.86
N GLY A 208 26.23 -16.03 36.60
CA GLY A 208 26.55 -14.68 36.12
C GLY A 208 26.61 -14.53 34.60
N THR A 209 26.50 -15.61 33.82
CA THR A 209 26.37 -15.50 32.36
C THR A 209 25.10 -14.72 31.99
N PRO A 210 25.15 -13.74 31.06
CA PRO A 210 23.97 -13.00 30.63
C PRO A 210 22.91 -13.88 29.97
N ILE A 211 21.65 -13.62 30.31
CA ILE A 211 20.46 -14.22 29.70
C ILE A 211 19.80 -13.16 28.81
N TYR A 212 19.49 -13.55 27.57
CA TYR A 212 18.96 -12.66 26.55
C TYR A 212 17.49 -12.96 26.25
N ALA A 213 16.70 -11.90 26.00
CA ALA A 213 15.36 -12.03 25.45
C ALA A 213 15.43 -12.64 24.05
N THR A 214 14.63 -13.67 23.79
CA THR A 214 14.71 -14.46 22.55
C THR A 214 13.85 -13.91 21.41
N GLY A 215 12.98 -12.95 21.71
CA GLY A 215 12.16 -12.16 20.80
C GLY A 215 11.83 -10.79 21.39
N ASP A 216 11.31 -9.88 20.58
CA ASP A 216 10.77 -8.59 21.04
C ASP A 216 9.53 -8.82 21.89
N GLY A 217 9.36 -8.04 22.95
CA GLY A 217 8.18 -8.23 23.81
C GLY A 217 8.13 -7.30 25.01
N LYS A 218 7.26 -7.65 25.95
CA LYS A 218 7.05 -6.94 27.21
C LYS A 218 7.16 -7.91 28.38
N ILE A 219 7.88 -7.51 29.42
CA ILE A 219 7.98 -8.27 30.66
C ILE A 219 6.61 -8.25 31.35
N VAL A 220 5.98 -9.42 31.48
CA VAL A 220 4.67 -9.57 32.12
C VAL A 220 4.76 -10.15 33.52
N ARG A 221 5.85 -10.86 33.83
CA ARG A 221 6.06 -11.41 35.17
C ARG A 221 7.54 -11.39 35.55
N VAL A 222 7.81 -10.99 36.78
CA VAL A 222 9.08 -11.18 37.47
C VAL A 222 8.74 -11.78 38.83
N GLU A 223 9.37 -12.90 39.17
CA GLU A 223 9.04 -13.64 40.39
C GLU A 223 10.31 -14.11 41.11
N TYR A 224 10.26 -14.10 42.44
CA TYR A 224 11.36 -14.49 43.32
C TYR A 224 10.90 -15.57 44.29
N LYS A 225 10.82 -16.82 43.82
CA LYS A 225 10.46 -17.97 44.68
C LYS A 225 11.68 -18.73 45.17
N LYS A 226 11.53 -19.42 46.31
CA LYS A 226 12.57 -20.34 46.84
C LYS A 226 12.53 -21.72 46.17
N THR A 227 11.43 -22.09 45.54
CA THR A 227 11.18 -23.40 44.91
C THR A 227 10.74 -23.24 43.45
N GLY A 228 10.65 -24.35 42.70
CA GLY A 228 10.23 -24.33 41.30
C GLY A 228 11.25 -23.58 40.43
N TYR A 229 10.78 -22.66 39.59
CA TYR A 229 11.64 -21.85 38.70
C TYR A 229 12.55 -20.86 39.42
N GLY A 230 12.43 -20.71 40.74
CA GLY A 230 13.28 -19.79 41.50
C GLY A 230 13.01 -18.33 41.11
N ARG A 231 14.10 -17.59 40.85
CA ARG A 231 14.00 -16.26 40.24
C ARG A 231 13.74 -16.43 38.75
N ASN A 232 12.61 -15.93 38.27
CA ASN A 232 12.20 -16.12 36.90
C ASN A 232 11.54 -14.89 36.29
N VAL A 233 11.61 -14.83 34.96
CA VAL A 233 11.03 -13.78 34.13
C VAL A 233 10.15 -14.43 33.07
N VAL A 234 8.98 -13.82 32.80
CA VAL A 234 8.14 -14.15 31.65
C VAL A 234 8.03 -12.94 30.74
N ILE A 235 8.34 -13.14 29.46
CA ILE A 235 8.13 -12.15 28.40
C ILE A 235 6.88 -12.56 27.62
N ASP A 236 5.99 -11.60 27.41
CA ASP A 236 4.92 -11.71 26.42
C ASP A 236 5.38 -11.02 25.14
N HIS A 237 5.49 -11.78 24.07
CA HIS A 237 5.92 -11.31 22.77
C HIS A 237 4.74 -10.83 21.91
N GLY A 238 3.50 -11.08 22.35
CA GLY A 238 2.32 -10.93 21.51
C GLY A 238 2.16 -12.09 20.52
N PHE A 239 1.14 -12.02 19.65
CA PHE A 239 0.81 -13.05 18.66
C PHE A 239 0.64 -14.48 19.24
N GLY A 240 0.39 -14.57 20.55
CA GLY A 240 0.26 -15.84 21.28
C GLY A 240 1.57 -16.43 21.80
N TYR A 241 2.73 -15.79 21.58
CA TYR A 241 4.02 -16.26 22.08
C TYR A 241 4.37 -15.68 23.44
N GLN A 242 4.80 -16.54 24.36
CA GLN A 242 5.43 -16.14 25.61
C GLN A 242 6.66 -17.00 25.86
N THR A 243 7.62 -16.46 26.59
CA THR A 243 8.83 -17.19 26.99
C THR A 243 9.05 -17.08 28.49
N LEU A 244 9.55 -18.15 29.09
CA LEU A 244 9.92 -18.19 30.51
C LEU A 244 11.42 -18.45 30.64
N TYR A 245 12.04 -17.71 31.55
CA TYR A 245 13.46 -17.83 31.88
C TYR A 245 13.59 -18.05 33.39
N GLY A 246 14.02 -19.25 33.79
CA GLY A 246 14.11 -19.68 35.19
C GLY A 246 15.52 -19.71 35.75
N HIS A 247 15.59 -19.98 37.06
CA HIS A 247 16.80 -20.24 37.84
C HIS A 247 17.81 -19.09 37.88
N MET A 248 17.38 -17.86 37.62
CA MET A 248 18.27 -16.69 37.54
C MET A 248 18.99 -16.41 38.87
N SER A 249 20.22 -15.89 38.81
CA SER A 249 20.91 -15.32 39.96
C SER A 249 20.51 -13.87 40.19
N LYS A 250 20.31 -13.10 39.12
CA LYS A 250 19.91 -11.70 39.14
C LYS A 250 18.92 -11.45 38.01
N VAL A 251 17.88 -10.67 38.29
CA VAL A 251 16.95 -10.15 37.28
C VAL A 251 17.32 -8.70 37.02
N GLU A 252 17.47 -8.32 35.76
CA GLU A 252 17.89 -6.98 35.34
C GLU A 252 16.79 -6.20 34.61
N CYS A 253 15.58 -6.76 34.57
CA CYS A 253 14.40 -6.15 33.96
C CYS A 253 13.26 -5.97 34.98
N LYS A 254 12.26 -5.17 34.63
CA LYS A 254 11.08 -4.91 35.47
C LYS A 254 9.78 -5.25 34.73
N VAL A 255 8.75 -5.63 35.47
CA VAL A 255 7.40 -5.81 34.91
C VAL A 255 6.96 -4.53 34.21
N GLY A 256 6.44 -4.66 32.99
CA GLY A 256 6.04 -3.54 32.14
C GLY A 256 7.10 -3.08 31.13
N GLN A 257 8.37 -3.43 31.34
CA GLN A 257 9.47 -3.05 30.44
C GLN A 257 9.30 -3.72 29.07
N LYS A 258 9.45 -2.93 28.00
CA LYS A 258 9.62 -3.46 26.64
C LYS A 258 11.07 -3.88 26.44
N VAL A 259 11.27 -5.06 25.89
CA VAL A 259 12.59 -5.62 25.61
C VAL A 259 12.71 -5.98 24.15
N LYS A 260 13.89 -5.79 23.57
CA LYS A 260 14.20 -6.24 22.21
C LYS A 260 14.88 -7.60 22.22
N ARG A 261 14.74 -8.34 21.13
CA ARG A 261 15.46 -9.59 20.88
C ARG A 261 16.97 -9.35 21.03
N GLY A 262 17.62 -10.15 21.88
CA GLY A 262 19.03 -10.02 22.20
C GLY A 262 19.36 -9.01 23.30
N GLU A 263 18.37 -8.40 23.95
CA GLU A 263 18.56 -7.58 25.15
C GLU A 263 18.78 -8.46 26.39
N VAL A 264 19.66 -8.03 27.30
CA VAL A 264 19.93 -8.76 28.55
C VAL A 264 18.79 -8.54 29.54
N ILE A 265 18.22 -9.61 30.05
CA ILE A 265 17.09 -9.58 31.00
C ILE A 265 17.47 -10.03 32.41
N GLY A 266 18.64 -10.65 32.56
CA GLY A 266 19.11 -11.22 33.81
C GLY A 266 20.38 -12.03 33.64
N LEU A 267 20.80 -12.68 34.72
CA LEU A 267 22.02 -13.49 34.77
C LEU A 267 21.71 -14.91 35.23
N VAL A 268 22.40 -15.89 34.66
CA VAL A 268 22.33 -17.31 35.01
C VAL A 268 22.62 -17.53 36.49
N GLY A 269 21.89 -18.46 37.11
CA GLY A 269 22.05 -18.83 38.50
C GLY A 269 21.70 -20.29 38.75
N SER A 270 21.36 -20.60 40.01
CA SER A 270 20.86 -21.91 40.44
C SER A 270 19.85 -21.70 41.57
N THR A 271 18.88 -20.81 41.36
CA THR A 271 17.82 -20.53 42.35
C THR A 271 16.61 -21.43 42.13
N GLY A 272 15.79 -21.65 43.16
CA GLY A 272 14.63 -22.54 43.05
C GLY A 272 15.03 -24.02 43.15
N THR A 273 14.35 -24.87 42.40
CA THR A 273 14.62 -26.32 42.35
C THR A 273 15.63 -26.61 41.24
N SER A 274 16.87 -26.16 41.44
CA SER A 274 18.01 -26.32 40.53
C SER A 274 19.19 -26.97 41.24
N THR A 275 19.88 -27.87 40.57
CA THR A 275 21.03 -28.65 41.06
C THR A 275 22.37 -28.03 40.67
N SER A 276 22.46 -27.43 39.48
CA SER A 276 23.67 -26.80 38.96
C SER A 276 23.35 -25.50 38.21
N PRO A 277 24.31 -24.58 38.01
CA PRO A 277 24.04 -23.34 37.28
C PRO A 277 23.57 -23.56 35.83
N HIS A 278 22.36 -23.10 35.52
CA HIS A 278 21.76 -23.15 34.18
C HIS A 278 20.63 -22.12 34.04
N VAL A 279 20.15 -21.89 32.82
CA VAL A 279 18.85 -21.24 32.57
C VAL A 279 17.86 -22.28 32.07
N HIS A 280 16.70 -22.34 32.73
CA HIS A 280 15.56 -23.09 32.21
C HIS A 280 14.75 -22.19 31.28
N TYR A 281 14.59 -22.61 30.02
CA TYR A 281 13.93 -21.82 28.99
C TYR A 281 12.70 -22.54 28.44
N GLU A 282 11.54 -21.88 28.49
CA GLU A 282 10.30 -22.40 27.90
C GLU A 282 9.79 -21.46 26.81
N VAL A 283 9.16 -22.06 25.79
CA VAL A 283 8.34 -21.34 24.81
C VAL A 283 6.89 -21.79 24.98
N VAL A 284 6.00 -20.82 25.10
CA VAL A 284 4.56 -21.02 25.20
C VAL A 284 3.93 -20.40 23.98
N TYR A 285 3.12 -21.19 23.25
CA TYR A 285 2.34 -20.71 22.13
C TYR A 285 0.86 -20.96 22.38
N LYS A 286 0.06 -19.89 22.35
CA LYS A 286 -1.40 -19.91 22.60
C LYS A 286 -1.75 -20.67 23.89
N GLY A 287 -1.00 -20.41 24.96
CA GLY A 287 -1.19 -21.00 26.29
C GLY A 287 -0.65 -22.43 26.45
N LYS A 288 -0.07 -23.05 25.41
CA LYS A 288 0.52 -24.40 25.48
C LYS A 288 2.03 -24.32 25.43
N LYS A 289 2.70 -25.04 26.34
CA LYS A 289 4.15 -25.19 26.32
C LYS A 289 4.56 -26.09 25.17
N ILE A 290 5.50 -25.63 24.34
CA ILE A 290 5.98 -26.35 23.16
C ILE A 290 7.49 -26.53 23.24
N ASN A 291 8.03 -27.46 22.44
CA ASN A 291 9.46 -27.68 22.38
C ASN A 291 10.18 -26.39 21.91
N PRO A 292 11.06 -25.79 22.73
CA PRO A 292 11.80 -24.57 22.37
C PRO A 292 12.88 -24.78 21.31
N LEU A 293 13.27 -26.03 21.01
CA LEU A 293 14.40 -26.36 20.14
C LEU A 293 14.32 -25.72 18.74
N PRO A 294 13.17 -25.73 18.03
CA PRO A 294 13.06 -25.12 16.70
C PRO A 294 13.19 -23.61 16.69
N PHE A 295 13.11 -22.96 17.86
CA PHE A 295 13.23 -21.51 18.03
C PHE A 295 14.67 -21.07 18.31
N CYS A 296 15.61 -22.00 18.43
CA CYS A 296 17.02 -21.74 18.74
C CYS A 296 17.89 -21.75 17.48
N LEU A 297 17.68 -20.79 16.57
CA LEU A 297 18.24 -20.80 15.22
C LEU A 297 19.47 -19.87 15.04
N ASP A 298 20.03 -19.33 16.12
CA ASP A 298 21.03 -18.26 16.02
C ASP A 298 22.40 -18.74 15.53
N GLY A 299 22.67 -18.52 14.25
CA GLY A 299 24.00 -18.55 13.65
C GLY A 299 24.65 -19.92 13.58
N LEU A 300 23.86 -20.99 13.76
CA LEU A 300 24.33 -22.37 13.61
C LEU A 300 24.32 -22.75 12.12
N SER A 301 25.42 -23.33 11.66
CA SER A 301 25.42 -24.08 10.39
C SER A 301 24.50 -25.29 10.49
N THR A 302 24.11 -25.85 9.34
CA THR A 302 23.25 -27.04 9.28
C THR A 302 23.79 -28.20 10.13
N GLU A 303 25.10 -28.43 10.13
CA GLU A 303 25.73 -29.51 10.91
C GLU A 303 25.75 -29.19 12.41
N GLU A 304 26.03 -27.94 12.79
CA GLU A 304 25.95 -27.53 14.19
C GLU A 304 24.53 -27.59 14.74
N TYR A 305 23.52 -27.27 13.92
CA TYR A 305 22.12 -27.41 14.30
C TYR A 305 21.71 -28.87 14.47
N LYS A 306 22.13 -29.77 13.57
CA LYS A 306 21.92 -31.21 13.73
C LYS A 306 22.57 -31.73 15.02
N GLN A 307 23.79 -31.30 15.32
CA GLN A 307 24.47 -31.66 16.56
C GLN A 307 23.70 -31.13 17.77
N PHE A 308 23.26 -29.87 17.74
CA PHE A 308 22.46 -29.27 18.81
C PHE A 308 21.14 -30.03 19.05
N VAL A 309 20.46 -30.44 17.99
CA VAL A 309 19.26 -31.28 18.08
C VAL A 309 19.58 -32.65 18.67
N SER A 310 20.68 -33.28 18.21
CA SER A 310 21.15 -34.55 18.76
C SER A 310 21.42 -34.43 20.26
N ASP A 311 22.19 -33.43 20.69
CA ASP A 311 22.54 -33.20 22.10
C ASP A 311 21.28 -32.98 22.95
N ALA A 312 20.32 -32.18 22.47
CA ALA A 312 19.06 -31.93 23.17
C ALA A 312 18.21 -33.19 23.34
N THR A 313 18.29 -34.13 22.39
CA THR A 313 17.48 -35.36 22.39
C THR A 313 18.18 -36.54 23.08
N ALA A 314 19.50 -36.60 23.03
CA ALA A 314 20.32 -37.69 23.57
C ALA A 314 20.34 -37.67 25.11
N GLU A 315 20.30 -36.48 25.72
CA GLU A 315 20.42 -36.29 27.17
C GLU A 315 19.10 -35.86 27.82
N ASN A 316 18.08 -36.73 27.80
CA ASN A 316 16.99 -36.64 28.78
C ASN A 316 17.47 -36.98 30.22
N GLN A 317 18.77 -36.93 30.50
CA GLN A 317 19.28 -36.92 31.86
C GLN A 317 19.16 -35.51 32.42
N ALA A 318 18.79 -35.43 33.69
CA ALA A 318 18.70 -34.14 34.34
C ALA A 318 20.07 -33.56 34.62
N MET A 319 20.20 -32.23 34.48
CA MET A 319 21.36 -31.49 34.95
C MET A 319 21.68 -31.93 36.40
N SER A 320 22.78 -32.63 36.60
CA SER A 320 23.27 -33.06 37.91
C SER A 320 24.74 -32.72 38.02
N ILE A 321 25.21 -32.59 39.25
CA ILE A 321 26.60 -32.27 39.57
C ILE A 321 27.46 -33.49 39.21
N GLU A 322 28.51 -33.29 38.42
CA GLU A 322 29.80 -33.95 38.63
C GLU A 322 30.70 -33.00 39.43
#